data_AF-A0A480BS22-F1
#
_entry.id   AF-A0A480BS22-F1
#
_cell.length_a   1.000
_cell.length_b   1.000
_cell.length_c   1.000
_cell.angle_alpha   90.00
_cell.angle_beta   90.00
_cell.angle_gamma   90.00
#
_symmetry.space_group_name_H-M   'P 1'
#
loop_
_entity.id
_entity.type
_entity.pdbx_description
1 polymer ?
#
loop_
_entity_poly.entity_id
_entity_poly.type
_entity_poly.pdbx_seq_one_letter_code
_entity_poly.pdbx_strand_id
1 'polypeptide(L)'
;MPAASKSVFMAAVYHGFRAALSGLSPGQTWRDIFASDYHQQRYCKPFARLAWSCLHRRTGREQANRRAGNGRQMIVCVCNAKNCRTVREVLSQGPHIDTPAAAHRAMGSTPQCGRCLPTIASMISDLRNENAVVTALAAAD
;
A
#
# COMPACT_ATOMS: atom_id res chain seq x y z
N MET A 1 -17.00 -25.47 -22.98
CA MET A 1 -18.11 -25.19 -22.02
C MET A 1 -18.49 -26.51 -21.34
N PRO A 2 -18.96 -26.53 -20.07
CA PRO A 2 -19.54 -25.40 -19.36
C PRO A 2 -18.75 -24.94 -18.12
N ALA A 3 -18.67 -23.61 -17.99
CA ALA A 3 -18.15 -22.86 -16.87
C ALA A 3 -19.15 -22.76 -15.69
N ALA A 4 -20.06 -23.73 -15.55
CA ALA A 4 -21.17 -23.67 -14.59
C ALA A 4 -20.81 -24.24 -13.20
N SER A 5 -19.75 -25.04 -13.07
CA SER A 5 -19.45 -25.80 -11.85
C SER A 5 -18.75 -24.99 -10.75
N LYS A 6 -18.07 -23.88 -11.08
CA LYS A 6 -17.37 -23.05 -10.08
C LYS A 6 -18.32 -22.20 -9.24
N SER A 7 -19.39 -21.66 -9.83
CA SER A 7 -20.38 -20.85 -9.10
C SER A 7 -21.17 -21.68 -8.10
N VAL A 8 -21.56 -22.90 -8.47
CA VAL A 8 -22.32 -23.78 -7.56
C VAL A 8 -21.47 -24.22 -6.37
N PHE A 9 -20.18 -24.49 -6.59
CA PHE A 9 -19.25 -24.85 -5.51
C PHE A 9 -18.97 -23.67 -4.57
N MET A 10 -18.77 -22.46 -5.10
CA MET A 10 -18.60 -21.24 -4.30
C MET A 10 -19.87 -20.90 -3.51
N ALA A 11 -21.05 -21.08 -4.11
CA ALA A 11 -22.32 -20.86 -3.43
C ALA A 11 -22.54 -21.87 -2.28
N ALA A 12 -22.22 -23.16 -2.47
CA ALA A 12 -22.32 -24.17 -1.42
C ALA A 12 -21.38 -23.86 -0.23
N VAL A 13 -20.15 -23.42 -0.52
CA VAL A 13 -19.19 -22.97 0.50
C VAL A 13 -19.72 -21.73 1.23
N TYR A 14 -20.28 -20.75 0.50
CA TYR A 14 -20.81 -19.52 1.10
C TYR A 14 -22.04 -19.78 1.97
N HIS A 15 -22.96 -20.65 1.53
CA HIS A 15 -24.14 -21.02 2.31
C HIS A 15 -23.80 -21.88 3.53
N GLY A 16 -22.83 -22.80 3.44
CA GLY A 16 -22.32 -23.54 4.60
C GLY A 16 -21.66 -22.62 5.63
N PHE A 17 -20.88 -21.65 5.17
CA PHE A 17 -20.25 -20.65 6.03
C PHE A 17 -21.27 -19.73 6.71
N ARG A 18 -22.32 -19.32 5.98
CA ARG A 18 -23.40 -18.48 6.51
C ARG A 18 -24.26 -19.22 7.54
N ALA A 19 -24.51 -20.52 7.36
CA ALA A 19 -25.24 -21.34 8.34
C ALA A 19 -24.45 -21.52 9.65
N ALA A 20 -23.11 -21.66 9.57
CA ALA A 20 -22.24 -21.71 10.74
C ALA A 20 -22.19 -20.38 11.51
N LEU A 21 -22.36 -19.24 10.82
CA LEU A 21 -22.36 -17.92 11.45
C LEU A 21 -23.65 -17.61 12.23
N SER A 22 -24.79 -18.18 11.83
CA SER A 22 -26.08 -17.98 12.52
C SER A 22 -26.21 -18.71 13.87
N GLY A 23 -25.24 -19.52 14.27
CA GLY A 23 -25.24 -20.27 15.54
C GLY A 23 -24.30 -19.75 16.63
N LEU A 24 -23.58 -18.65 16.40
CA LEU A 24 -22.58 -18.16 17.34
C LEU A 24 -23.20 -17.35 18.49
N SER A 25 -23.00 -17.85 19.70
CA SER A 25 -23.23 -17.10 20.94
C SER A 25 -22.18 -15.98 21.06
N PRO A 26 -22.52 -14.82 21.65
CA PRO A 26 -21.56 -13.74 21.82
C PRO A 26 -20.49 -14.15 22.84
N GLY A 27 -19.26 -14.37 22.36
CA GLY A 27 -18.09 -14.66 23.21
C GLY A 27 -17.10 -15.69 22.69
N GLN A 28 -17.41 -16.44 21.63
CA GLN A 28 -16.44 -17.39 21.06
C GLN A 28 -15.43 -16.71 20.14
N THR A 29 -14.14 -16.94 20.40
CA THR A 29 -13.06 -16.44 19.55
C THR A 29 -12.60 -17.53 18.58
N TRP A 30 -12.07 -17.12 17.42
CA TRP A 30 -11.60 -18.02 16.36
C TRP A 30 -10.63 -19.11 16.84
N ARG A 31 -9.91 -18.89 17.94
CA ARG A 31 -8.96 -19.87 18.51
C ARG A 31 -9.65 -21.13 19.04
N ASP A 32 -10.86 -21.03 19.57
CA ASP A 32 -11.55 -22.16 20.19
C ASP A 32 -12.10 -23.14 19.14
N ILE A 33 -12.46 -22.63 17.95
CA ILE A 33 -12.92 -23.44 16.81
C ILE A 33 -11.77 -24.29 16.23
N PHE A 34 -10.53 -23.77 16.22
CA PHE A 34 -9.37 -24.49 15.69
C PHE A 34 -8.80 -25.54 16.66
N ALA A 35 -9.13 -25.48 17.95
CA ALA A 35 -8.59 -26.41 18.95
C ALA A 35 -9.30 -27.78 18.96
N SER A 36 -10.53 -27.88 18.46
CA SER A 36 -11.34 -29.11 18.58
C SER A 36 -11.19 -30.10 17.42
N ASP A 37 -10.42 -29.79 16.37
CA ASP A 37 -10.37 -30.63 15.16
C ASP A 37 -8.95 -31.12 14.82
N TYR A 38 -8.31 -31.77 15.80
CA TYR A 38 -7.03 -32.46 15.60
C TYR A 38 -7.16 -33.74 14.75
N HIS A 39 -8.38 -34.14 14.35
CA HIS A 39 -8.65 -35.41 13.68
C HIS A 39 -8.80 -35.33 12.15
N GLN A 40 -8.89 -34.13 11.56
CA GLN A 40 -9.01 -33.94 10.10
C GLN A 40 -7.69 -33.67 9.36
N GLN A 41 -6.54 -34.00 9.97
CA GLN A 41 -5.21 -33.70 9.40
C GLN A 41 -4.78 -34.56 8.20
N ARG A 42 -5.59 -35.52 7.71
CA ARG A 42 -5.19 -36.42 6.60
C ARG A 42 -5.70 -36.05 5.21
N TYR A 43 -6.71 -35.18 5.05
CA TYR A 43 -7.27 -34.87 3.72
C TYR A 43 -7.02 -33.43 3.21
N CYS A 44 -6.62 -32.49 4.07
CA CYS A 44 -6.47 -31.07 3.69
C CYS A 44 -5.06 -30.66 3.26
N LYS A 45 -4.07 -31.56 3.23
CA LYS A 45 -2.68 -31.22 2.88
C LYS A 45 -2.52 -30.61 1.47
N PRO A 46 -3.17 -31.10 0.39
CA PRO A 46 -3.00 -30.49 -0.93
C PRO A 46 -3.71 -29.13 -1.04
N PHE A 47 -4.89 -28.97 -0.43
CA PHE A 47 -5.66 -27.72 -0.44
C PHE A 47 -5.00 -26.62 0.38
N ALA A 48 -4.50 -26.94 1.58
CA ALA A 48 -3.76 -25.98 2.41
C ALA A 48 -2.46 -25.53 1.71
N ARG A 49 -1.78 -26.44 0.99
CA ARG A 49 -0.54 -26.12 0.25
C ARG A 49 -0.80 -25.25 -0.99
N LEU A 50 -1.93 -25.45 -1.69
CA LEU A 50 -2.37 -24.58 -2.79
C LEU A 50 -2.84 -23.21 -2.29
N ALA A 51 -3.58 -23.16 -1.19
CA ALA A 51 -3.99 -21.90 -0.55
C ALA A 51 -2.78 -21.11 -0.03
N TRP A 52 -1.82 -21.78 0.64
CA TRP A 52 -0.55 -21.18 1.07
C TRP A 52 0.28 -20.69 -0.13
N SER A 53 0.36 -21.46 -1.21
CA SER A 53 1.05 -21.06 -2.44
C SER A 53 0.40 -19.87 -3.13
N CYS A 54 -0.93 -19.78 -3.14
CA CYS A 54 -1.67 -18.65 -3.67
C CYS A 54 -1.53 -17.40 -2.79
N LEU A 55 -1.54 -17.56 -1.47
CA LEU A 55 -1.36 -16.47 -0.51
C LEU A 55 0.08 -15.94 -0.55
N HIS A 56 1.09 -16.80 -0.55
CA HIS A 56 2.50 -16.40 -0.74
C HIS A 56 2.77 -15.79 -2.11
N ARG A 57 2.09 -16.25 -3.17
CA ARG A 57 2.20 -15.64 -4.50
C ARG A 57 1.54 -14.26 -4.55
N ARG A 58 0.44 -14.04 -3.82
CA ARG A 58 -0.17 -12.71 -3.65
C ARG A 58 0.73 -11.78 -2.84
N THR A 59 1.23 -12.21 -1.68
CA THR A 59 2.13 -11.39 -0.85
C THR A 59 3.46 -11.12 -1.56
N GLY A 60 3.98 -12.07 -2.34
CA GLY A 60 5.16 -11.90 -3.18
C GLY A 60 4.95 -10.88 -4.31
N ARG A 61 3.78 -10.87 -4.95
CA ARG A 61 3.40 -9.81 -5.91
C ARG A 61 3.21 -8.46 -5.23
N GLU A 62 2.61 -8.41 -4.05
CA GLU A 62 2.47 -7.17 -3.29
C GLU A 62 3.83 -6.63 -2.83
N GLN A 63 4.75 -7.47 -2.36
CA GLN A 63 6.11 -7.05 -2.03
C GLN A 63 6.90 -6.65 -3.29
N ALA A 64 6.77 -7.38 -4.39
CA ALA A 64 7.37 -7.00 -5.67
C ALA A 64 6.78 -5.68 -6.19
N ASN A 65 5.48 -5.43 -5.99
CA ASN A 65 4.82 -4.19 -6.35
C ASN A 65 5.15 -3.04 -5.37
N ARG A 66 5.44 -3.32 -4.10
CA ARG A 66 6.03 -2.34 -3.16
C ARG A 66 7.49 -2.02 -3.50
N ARG A 67 8.24 -3.00 -4.03
CA ARG A 67 9.60 -2.81 -4.56
C ARG A 67 9.60 -2.11 -5.93
N ALA A 68 8.58 -2.33 -6.76
CA ALA A 68 8.41 -1.69 -8.07
C ALA A 68 7.75 -0.30 -7.96
N GLY A 69 6.87 -0.12 -6.97
CA GLY A 69 6.32 1.15 -6.50
C GLY A 69 7.25 1.89 -5.55
N ASN A 70 8.49 1.42 -5.38
CA ASN A 70 9.53 2.12 -4.67
C ASN A 70 9.82 3.41 -5.45
N GLY A 71 9.37 4.53 -4.88
CA GLY A 71 9.49 5.86 -5.46
C GLY A 71 10.86 6.03 -6.08
N ARG A 72 10.90 6.10 -7.42
CA ARG A 72 12.11 6.24 -8.22
C ARG A 72 12.97 7.31 -7.57
N GLN A 73 14.08 6.88 -6.97
CA GLN A 73 15.14 7.71 -6.39
C GLN A 73 15.83 8.46 -7.54
N MET A 74 15.13 9.42 -8.13
CA MET A 74 15.69 10.28 -9.18
C MET A 74 16.53 11.33 -8.49
N ILE A 75 17.81 11.44 -8.87
CA ILE A 75 18.64 12.57 -8.44
C ILE A 75 18.06 13.84 -9.07
N VAL A 76 17.62 14.76 -8.22
CA VAL A 76 17.09 16.06 -8.61
C VAL A 76 18.19 17.11 -8.61
N CYS A 77 19.14 17.01 -7.67
CA CYS A 77 20.30 17.89 -7.59
C CYS A 77 21.58 17.06 -7.53
N VAL A 78 22.38 17.12 -8.60
CA VAL A 78 23.68 16.46 -8.66
C VAL A 78 24.69 17.14 -7.74
N CYS A 79 24.70 18.48 -7.69
CA CYS A 79 25.67 19.23 -6.88
C CYS A 79 25.58 18.93 -5.38
N ASN A 80 24.36 18.75 -4.86
CA ASN A 80 24.11 18.52 -3.45
C ASN A 80 23.68 17.07 -3.15
N ALA A 81 23.83 16.16 -4.14
CA ALA A 81 23.42 14.76 -4.08
C ALA A 81 22.00 14.55 -3.49
N LYS A 82 21.03 15.36 -3.92
CA LYS A 82 19.64 15.28 -3.45
C LYS A 82 18.78 14.48 -4.42
N ASN A 83 18.05 13.51 -3.88
CA ASN A 83 17.05 12.74 -4.62
C ASN A 83 15.64 13.33 -4.44
N CYS A 84 14.71 12.94 -5.31
CA CYS A 84 13.33 13.41 -5.28
C CYS A 84 12.58 13.00 -4.00
N ARG A 85 12.96 11.89 -3.37
CA ARG A 85 12.33 11.44 -2.12
C ARG A 85 12.64 12.40 -0.99
N THR A 86 13.91 12.77 -0.79
CA THR A 86 14.34 13.74 0.20
C THR A 86 13.71 15.11 -0.04
N VAL A 87 13.63 15.54 -1.30
CA VAL A 87 12.96 16.82 -1.64
C VAL A 87 11.49 16.77 -1.26
N ARG A 88 10.76 15.71 -1.63
CA ARG A 88 9.34 15.54 -1.27
C ARG A 88 9.13 15.48 0.24
N GLU A 89 9.95 14.73 0.96
CA GLU A 89 9.86 14.58 2.41
C GLU A 89 9.99 15.94 3.12
N VAL A 90 10.95 16.76 2.71
CA VAL A 90 11.14 18.10 3.26
C VAL A 90 9.96 19.02 2.94
N LEU A 91 9.45 18.97 1.71
CA LEU A 91 8.29 19.78 1.30
C LEU A 91 7.00 19.36 2.02
N SER A 92 6.80 18.05 2.27
CA SER A 92 5.66 17.55 3.04
C SER A 92 5.71 17.95 4.52
N GLN A 93 6.91 18.03 5.11
CA GLN A 93 7.10 18.47 6.49
C GLN A 93 6.99 20.00 6.64
N GLY A 94 7.32 20.75 5.59
CA GLY A 94 7.35 22.21 5.59
C GLY A 94 6.36 22.84 4.60
N PRO A 95 5.08 23.00 4.96
CA PRO A 95 4.07 23.62 4.09
C PRO A 95 4.33 25.09 3.76
N HIS A 96 5.25 25.75 4.48
CA HIS A 96 5.71 27.12 4.24
C HIS A 96 6.87 27.21 3.22
N ILE A 97 7.33 26.08 2.67
CA ILE A 97 8.45 26.04 1.73
C ILE A 97 7.92 26.29 0.32
N ASP A 98 7.93 27.56 -0.06
CA ASP A 98 7.30 28.02 -1.30
C ASP A 98 8.29 28.29 -2.43
N THR A 99 9.58 28.25 -2.12
CA THR A 99 10.65 28.57 -3.08
C THR A 99 11.72 27.47 -3.12
N PRO A 100 12.33 27.21 -4.29
CA PRO A 100 13.42 26.24 -4.40
C PRO A 100 14.62 26.58 -3.49
N ALA A 101 14.88 27.88 -3.27
CA ALA A 101 15.92 28.32 -2.35
C ALA A 101 15.58 27.97 -0.89
N ALA A 102 14.32 28.15 -0.47
CA ALA A 102 13.86 27.72 0.84
C ALA A 102 13.95 26.20 1.01
N ALA A 103 13.61 25.42 -0.04
CA ALA A 103 13.75 23.96 -0.01
C ALA A 103 15.22 23.53 0.18
N HIS A 104 16.15 24.21 -0.49
CA HIS A 104 17.58 23.98 -0.29
C HIS A 104 18.04 24.31 1.13
N ARG A 105 17.59 25.45 1.69
CA ARG A 105 17.90 25.85 3.08
C ARG A 105 17.34 24.86 4.11
N ALA A 106 16.10 24.39 3.92
CA ALA A 106 15.49 23.38 4.77
C ALA A 106 16.26 22.04 4.72
N MET A 107 16.90 21.73 3.59
CA MET A 107 17.81 20.59 3.44
C MET A 107 19.24 20.84 3.95
N GLY A 108 19.54 22.02 4.51
CA GLY A 108 20.89 22.40 4.96
C GLY A 108 21.89 22.61 3.82
N SER A 109 21.42 23.00 2.63
CA SER A 109 22.24 23.13 1.42
C SER A 109 22.03 24.48 0.72
N THR A 110 23.01 24.91 -0.08
CA THR A 110 22.88 26.06 -0.97
C THR A 110 22.91 25.60 -2.44
N PRO A 111 22.12 26.21 -3.34
CA PRO A 111 22.15 25.86 -4.75
C PRO A 111 23.49 26.29 -5.38
N GLN A 112 24.14 25.37 -6.12
CA GLN A 112 25.44 25.61 -6.76
C GLN A 112 25.28 26.03 -8.23
N CYS A 113 24.72 25.16 -9.08
CA CYS A 113 24.58 25.41 -10.52
C CYS A 113 23.18 25.85 -10.97
N GLY A 114 22.20 25.83 -10.05
CA GLY A 114 20.81 26.21 -10.32
C GLY A 114 20.00 25.27 -11.23
N ARG A 115 20.60 24.24 -11.85
CA ARG A 115 19.91 23.33 -12.79
C ARG A 115 18.74 22.56 -12.17
N CYS A 116 18.76 22.34 -10.85
CA CYS A 116 17.70 21.65 -10.12
C CYS A 116 16.51 22.55 -9.75
N LEU A 117 16.66 23.88 -9.83
CA LEU A 117 15.64 24.84 -9.40
C LEU A 117 14.30 24.70 -10.14
N PRO A 118 14.23 24.59 -11.49
CA PRO A 118 12.94 24.43 -12.17
C PRO A 118 12.25 23.11 -11.80
N THR A 119 13.03 22.03 -11.63
CA THR A 119 12.49 20.73 -11.22
C THR A 119 11.93 20.79 -9.79
N ILE A 120 12.65 21.42 -8.86
CA ILE A 120 12.18 21.61 -7.48
C ILE A 120 10.94 22.50 -7.46
N ALA A 121 10.88 23.55 -8.29
CA ALA A 121 9.70 24.41 -8.40
C ALA A 121 8.47 23.62 -8.88
N SER A 122 8.63 22.74 -9.87
CA SER A 122 7.54 21.85 -10.30
C SER A 122 7.07 20.96 -9.15
N MET A 123 7.99 20.36 -8.39
CA MET A 123 7.63 19.50 -7.24
C MET A 123 6.88 20.25 -6.14
N ILE A 124 7.20 21.53 -5.90
CA ILE A 124 6.48 22.39 -4.96
C ILE A 124 5.04 22.62 -5.45
N SER A 125 4.87 22.95 -6.73
CA SER A 125 3.54 23.15 -7.33
C SER A 125 2.70 21.86 -7.30
N ASP A 126 3.30 20.72 -7.61
CA ASP A 126 2.64 19.42 -7.60
C ASP A 126 2.11 19.10 -6.19
N LEU A 127 2.95 19.23 -5.16
CA LEU A 127 2.56 18.97 -3.77
C LEU A 127 1.48 19.93 -3.27
N ARG A 128 1.53 21.20 -3.67
CA ARG A 128 0.47 22.17 -3.34
C ARG A 128 -0.86 21.77 -3.97
N ASN A 129 -0.84 21.34 -5.22
CA ASN A 129 -2.04 20.86 -5.89
C ASN A 129 -2.57 19.57 -5.23
N GLU A 130 -1.71 18.62 -4.90
CA GLU A 130 -2.09 17.42 -4.15
C GLU A 130 -2.74 17.78 -2.80
N ASN A 131 -2.14 18.68 -2.04
CA ASN A 131 -2.71 19.15 -0.77
C ASN A 131 -4.04 19.88 -0.95
N ALA A 132 -4.20 20.68 -2.00
CA ALA A 132 -5.45 21.35 -2.32
C ALA A 132 -6.57 20.34 -2.64
N VAL A 133 -6.26 19.30 -3.42
CA VAL A 133 -7.21 18.21 -3.73
C VAL A 133 -7.61 17.44 -2.48
N VAL A 134 -6.65 17.08 -1.62
CA VAL A 134 -6.93 16.39 -0.35
C VAL A 134 -7.81 17.25 0.56
N THR A 135 -7.52 18.55 0.65
CA THR A 135 -8.31 19.48 1.46
C THR A 135 -9.73 19.64 0.90
N ALA A 136 -9.88 19.78 -0.41
CA ALA A 136 -11.19 19.89 -1.07
C ALA A 136 -12.02 18.62 -0.90
N LEU A 137 -11.40 17.44 -1.00
CA LEU A 137 -12.06 16.16 -0.75
C LEU A 137 -12.49 16.02 0.71
N ALA A 138 -11.64 16.41 1.65
CA ALA A 138 -11.96 16.38 3.09
C ALA A 138 -13.08 17.37 3.48
N ALA A 139 -13.26 18.44 2.72
CA ALA A 139 -14.34 19.41 2.93
C ALA A 139 -15.67 19.02 2.28
N ALA A 140 -15.68 17.98 1.44
CA ALA A 140 -16.87 17.48 0.75
C ALA A 140 -17.56 16.31 1.49
N ASP A 141 -16.95 15.81 2.57
CA ASP A 141 -17.49 14.83 3.52
C ASP A 141 -18.13 15.55 4.73
#